data_AF-A0A1M3MKE0-F1
#
_entry.id   AF-A0A1M3MKE0-F1
#
_cell.length_a   1.000
_cell.length_b   1.000
_cell.length_c   1.000
_cell.angle_alpha   90.00
_cell.angle_beta   90.00
_cell.angle_gamma   90.00
#
_symmetry.space_group_name_H-M   'P 1'
#
loop_
_entity.id
_entity.type
_entity.pdbx_description
1 polymer ?
#
loop_
_entity_poly.entity_id
_entity_poly.type
_entity_poly.pdbx_seq_one_letter_code
_entity_poly.pdbx_strand_id
1 'polypeptide(L)' 'MTKQDMIRAWIEPELKADFGKAVRANDRDMSQVLRDLIREYVHRYEQGEVWNPGSEVKRQTLAREE' A
#
# COMPACT_ATOMS: atom_id res chain seq x y z
N MET A 1 16.34 -0.82 -20.92
CA MET A 1 15.56 -1.69 -20.00
C MET A 1 16.18 -1.55 -18.62
N THR A 2 15.51 -0.90 -17.68
CA THR A 2 15.98 -0.87 -16.29
C THR A 2 15.85 -2.27 -15.70
N LYS A 3 16.95 -2.79 -15.15
CA LYS A 3 17.01 -4.12 -14.54
C LYS A 3 16.08 -4.10 -13.33
N GLN A 4 15.03 -4.93 -13.34
CA GLN A 4 14.13 -5.04 -12.20
C GLN A 4 14.81 -5.93 -11.16
N ASP A 5 15.19 -5.34 -10.03
CA ASP A 5 15.67 -6.10 -8.88
C ASP A 5 14.46 -6.68 -8.12
N MET A 6 14.54 -7.98 -7.81
CA MET A 6 13.48 -8.69 -7.11
C MET A 6 13.76 -8.68 -5.61
N ILE A 7 12.84 -8.10 -4.83
CA ILE A 7 12.89 -8.12 -3.37
C ILE A 7 12.05 -9.31 -2.86
N ARG A 8 12.61 -10.09 -1.92
CA ARG A 8 11.86 -11.08 -1.15
C ARG A 8 11.64 -10.55 0.25
N ALA A 9 10.39 -10.47 0.69
CA ALA A 9 10.01 -10.08 2.04
C ALA A 9 9.29 -11.24 2.73
N TRP A 10 9.62 -11.46 3.99
CA TRP A 10 8.92 -12.41 4.86
C TRP A 10 7.82 -11.65 5.57
N ILE A 11 6.59 -12.15 5.44
CA ILE A 11 5.39 -11.57 6.04
C ILE A 11 4.64 -12.71 6.71
N GLU A 12 4.15 -12.46 7.93
CA GLU A 12 3.32 -13.42 8.65
C GLU A 12 2.14 -13.88 7.76
N PRO A 13 1.82 -15.19 7.73
CA PRO A 13 0.80 -15.72 6.82
C PRO A 13 -0.57 -15.05 6.97
N GLU A 14 -0.98 -14.78 8.21
CA GLU A 14 -2.26 -14.13 8.53
C GLU A 14 -2.32 -12.71 7.98
N LEU A 15 -1.25 -11.93 8.19
CA LEU A 15 -1.15 -10.57 7.67
C LEU A 15 -1.17 -10.54 6.14
N LYS A 16 -0.49 -11.49 5.49
CA LYS A 16 -0.53 -11.62 4.03
C LYS A 16 -1.93 -11.96 3.52
N ALA A 17 -2.67 -12.81 4.23
CA ALA A 17 -4.03 -13.17 3.87
C ALA A 17 -4.96 -11.96 3.95
N ASP A 18 -4.89 -11.19 5.04
CA ASP A 18 -5.72 -10.01 5.22
C ASP A 18 -5.37 -8.88 4.25
N PHE A 19 -4.08 -8.66 3.99
CA PHE A 19 -3.64 -7.77 2.93
C PHE A 19 -4.20 -8.20 1.57
N GLY A 20 -4.13 -9.48 1.24
CA GLY A 20 -4.68 -10.02 0.00
C GLY A 20 -6.19 -9.82 -0.14
N LYS A 21 -6.96 -10.00 0.94
CA LYS A 21 -8.41 -9.72 0.94
C LYS A 21 -8.69 -8.24 0.67
N ALA A 22 -7.98 -7.34 1.37
CA ALA A 22 -8.17 -5.90 1.22
C ALA A 22 -7.82 -5.41 -0.19
N VAL A 23 -6.70 -5.88 -0.75
CA VAL A 23 -6.26 -5.55 -2.11
C VAL A 23 -7.28 -6.02 -3.15
N ARG A 24 -7.77 -7.25 -3.04
CA ARG A 24 -8.77 -7.80 -3.98
C ARG A 24 -10.11 -7.09 -3.89
N ALA A 25 -10.54 -6.70 -2.69
CA ALA A 25 -11.77 -5.94 -2.49
C ALA A 25 -11.76 -4.57 -3.18
N ASN A 26 -10.56 -4.04 -3.51
CA ASN A 26 -10.37 -2.79 -4.23
C ASN A 26 -9.95 -2.98 -5.70
N ASP A 27 -10.02 -4.20 -6.23
CA ASP A 27 -9.64 -4.57 -7.61
C ASP A 27 -8.21 -4.15 -7.99
N ARG A 28 -7.25 -4.42 -7.09
CA ARG A 28 -5.84 -4.07 -7.27
C ARG A 28 -4.95 -5.31 -7.29
N ASP A 29 -3.76 -5.18 -7.89
CA ASP A 29 -2.70 -6.18 -7.77
C ASP A 29 -1.87 -5.98 -6.49
N MET A 30 -1.52 -7.08 -5.82
CA MET A 30 -0.77 -7.06 -4.56
C MET A 30 0.63 -6.45 -4.72
N SER A 31 1.31 -6.74 -5.82
CA SER A 31 2.65 -6.19 -6.09
C SER A 31 2.58 -4.71 -6.45
N GLN A 32 1.50 -4.27 -7.12
CA GLN A 32 1.24 -2.85 -7.35
C GLN A 32 1.04 -2.11 -6.03
N VAL A 33 0.13 -2.58 -5.17
CA VAL A 33 -0.16 -1.92 -3.88
C VAL A 33 1.08 -1.89 -2.99
N LEU A 34 1.85 -2.97 -2.92
CA LEU A 34 3.09 -2.99 -2.14
C LEU A 34 4.10 -1.94 -2.66
N ARG A 35 4.24 -1.79 -3.98
CA ARG A 35 5.09 -0.74 -4.57
C ARG A 35 4.58 0.65 -4.24
N ASP A 36 3.27 0.87 -4.24
CA ASP A 36 2.67 2.15 -3.90
C ASP A 36 2.93 2.51 -2.43
N LEU A 37 2.78 1.53 -1.52
CA LEU A 37 3.11 1.70 -0.10
C LEU A 37 4.60 2.03 0.12
N ILE A 38 5.50 1.36 -0.60
CA ILE A 38 6.94 1.67 -0.55
C ILE A 38 7.22 3.10 -1.04
N ARG A 39 6.58 3.53 -2.15
CA ARG A 39 6.76 4.90 -2.65
C ARG A 39 6.27 5.94 -1.66
N GLU A 40 5.12 5.70 -1.05
CA GLU A 40 4.56 6.59 -0.03
C GLU A 40 5.45 6.65 1.22
N TYR A 41 5.97 5.52 1.67
CA TYR A 41 6.97 5.47 2.75
C TYR A 41 8.13 6.42 2.48
N VAL A 42 8.77 6.25 1.32
CA VAL A 42 9.98 7.01 0.94
C VAL A 42 9.64 8.48 0.82
N HIS A 43 8.53 8.81 0.15
CA HIS A 43 8.12 10.20 -0.02
C HIS A 43 7.90 10.92 1.31
N ARG A 44 7.15 10.30 2.25
CA ARG A 44 6.91 10.89 3.57
C ARG A 44 8.20 11.03 4.38
N TYR A 45 9.06 10.01 4.34
CA TYR A 45 10.37 10.04 4.98
C TYR A 45 11.24 11.19 4.47
N GLU A 46 11.28 11.42 3.15
CA GLU A 46 12.02 12.51 2.52
C GLU A 46 11.50 13.90 2.93
N GLN A 47 10.21 14.03 3.26
CA GLN A 47 9.61 15.28 3.75
C GLN A 47 9.76 15.47 5.27
N GLY A 48 10.37 14.52 5.99
CA GLY A 48 10.47 14.55 7.45
C GLY A 48 9.13 14.25 8.15
N GLU A 49 8.15 13.71 7.43
CA GLU A 49 6.87 13.31 7.99
C GLU A 49 6.98 11.94 8.66
N VAL A 50 6.60 11.84 9.93
CA VAL A 50 6.51 10.56 10.61
C VAL A 50 5.28 9.82 10.11
N TRP A 51 5.48 8.69 9.42
CA TRP A 51 4.36 7.80 9.10
C TRP A 51 3.84 7.17 10.40
N ASN A 52 2.57 7.42 10.71
CA ASN A 52 1.79 6.67 11.70
C ASN A 52 0.87 5.64 11.00
N PRO A 53 1.27 4.36 10.91
CA PRO A 53 0.48 3.32 10.26
C PRO A 53 -0.94 3.24 10.84
N GLY A 54 -1.96 3.13 9.98
CA GLY A 54 -3.36 3.02 10.42
C GLY A 54 -4.07 4.36 10.69
N SER A 55 -3.38 5.50 10.58
CA SER A 55 -4.02 6.83 10.53
C SER A 55 -4.47 7.24 9.13
N GLU A 56 -4.39 6.32 8.16
CA GLU A 56 -4.86 6.56 6.80
C GLU A 56 -6.36 6.82 6.82
N VAL A 57 -6.76 8.07 6.54
CA VAL A 57 -8.14 8.40 6.28
C VAL A 57 -8.53 7.67 5.01
N LYS A 58 -9.34 6.61 5.13
CA LYS A 58 -10.07 6.05 3.98
C LYS A 58 -10.76 7.24 3.35
N ARG A 59 -10.33 7.67 2.15
CA ARG A 59 -11.15 8.54 1.31
C ARG A 59 -12.40 7.74 1.01
N GLN A 60 -13.39 7.82 1.90
CA GLN A 60 -14.77 7.50 1.58
C GLN A 60 -15.06 8.33 0.35
N THR A 61 -15.29 7.64 -0.76
CA THR A 61 -16.36 7.90 -1.72
C THR A 61 -17.07 9.25 -1.56
N LEU A 62 -16.36 10.38 -1.69
CA LEU A 62 -16.94 11.72 -1.85
C LEU A 62 -17.35 11.91 -3.32
N ALA A 63 -18.05 10.92 -3.86
CA ALA A 63 -18.63 10.91 -5.19
C ALA A 63 -19.82 9.94 -5.22
N ARG A 64 -20.81 10.22 -4.37
CA ARG A 64 -22.24 9.98 -4.65
C ARG A 64 -22.96 11.20 -4.08
N GLU A 65 -23.00 12.25 -4.89
CA GLU A 65 -24.13 12.62 -5.76
C GLU A 65 -25.05 13.58 -5.00
N GLU A 66 -24.98 14.83 -5.45
CA GLU A 66 -26.06 15.83 -5.35
C GLU A 66 -27.36 15.30 -5.95
#